data_AF-A0A7V3HKA9-F1
#
_entry.id   AF-A0A7V3HKA9-F1
#
_cell.length_a   1.000
_cell.length_b   1.000
_cell.length_c   1.000
_cell.angle_alpha   90.00
_cell.angle_beta   90.00
_cell.angle_gamma   90.00
#
_symmetry.space_group_name_H-M   'P 1'
#
loop_
_entity.id
_entity.type
_entity.pdbx_description
1 polymer ?
#
loop_
_entity_poly.entity_id
_entity_poly.type
_entity_poly.pdbx_seq_one_letter_code
_entity_poly.pdbx_strand_id
1 'polypeptide(L)'
;MEKTAGSQMERIIHRFCELAAGDPTLNQFAAKKRVTTHYIITDLGLEFYIGFLEGKVLAGLGAPSSPAEVRMKTDAETLDGILTGRISGTKAAMSGKLAFSGDVRLAMGLQRIQGELIRLYSKAREEAGGIDFSAIQKPVPAPSLPPTEDPRAEMVQAINELYQLGLITATGGNVSVRISGREECWITPSQIYKGALRPELMVRIDFQGNVLEEGSPAPSSEWPMHTAIYRARPDVGAIVHAHAPYATILALAGLPFLPITTEAAFLGEIPTVPFIMPGTKELAEAVVKALGQKNTACLLQNHGVVVIAADLRRACNIVEVVERTAQLIWGCYALGKKPKTLPKETLKTLGEIREMKG
;
A
#
# COMPACT_ATOMS: atom_id res chain seq x y z
N MET A 1 2.32 1.60 -42.18
CA MET A 1 3.11 1.68 -40.93
C MET A 1 2.18 1.33 -39.79
N GLU A 2 2.44 0.22 -39.09
CA GLU A 2 1.73 -0.13 -37.86
C GLU A 2 1.86 1.02 -36.85
N LYS A 3 0.72 1.48 -36.32
CA LYS A 3 0.68 2.52 -35.29
C LYS A 3 1.03 1.86 -33.96
N THR A 4 2.26 2.00 -33.50
CA THR A 4 2.63 1.58 -32.14
C THR A 4 2.02 2.56 -31.13
N ALA A 5 1.73 2.09 -29.91
CA ALA A 5 1.21 2.93 -28.83
C ALA A 5 2.11 4.15 -28.55
N GLY A 6 3.44 3.98 -28.68
CA GLY A 6 4.42 5.07 -28.61
C GLY A 6 4.16 6.17 -29.65
N SER A 7 4.02 5.80 -30.93
CA SER A 7 3.76 6.75 -32.02
C SER A 7 2.40 7.45 -31.89
N GLN A 8 1.40 6.79 -31.30
CA GLN A 8 0.10 7.39 -31.01
C GLN A 8 0.22 8.41 -29.87
N MET A 9 0.87 8.03 -28.77
CA MET A 9 1.05 8.91 -27.61
C MET A 9 1.85 10.16 -27.98
N GLU A 10 2.95 10.01 -28.72
CA GLU A 10 3.78 11.13 -29.17
C GLU A 10 2.97 12.15 -29.98
N ARG A 11 2.13 11.68 -30.91
CA ARG A 11 1.23 12.56 -31.69
C ARG A 11 0.22 13.29 -30.82
N ILE A 12 -0.38 12.60 -29.84
CA ILE A 12 -1.33 13.20 -28.90
C ILE A 12 -0.62 14.30 -28.10
N ILE A 13 0.55 14.03 -27.56
CA ILE A 13 1.31 14.98 -26.74
C ILE A 13 1.79 16.16 -27.57
N HIS A 14 2.31 15.94 -28.77
CA HIS A 14 2.70 17.00 -29.69
C HIS A 14 1.53 17.96 -29.91
N ARG A 15 0.36 17.41 -30.26
CA ARG A 15 -0.84 18.20 -30.51
C ARG A 15 -1.35 18.90 -29.24
N PHE A 16 -1.28 18.24 -28.10
CA PHE A 16 -1.61 18.82 -26.80
C PHE A 16 -0.71 20.01 -26.47
N CYS A 17 0.60 19.91 -26.72
CA CYS A 17 1.54 21.01 -26.51
C CYS A 17 1.24 22.22 -27.40
N GLU A 18 0.92 22.00 -28.69
CA GLU A 18 0.49 23.08 -29.60
C GLU A 18 -0.76 23.79 -29.10
N LEU A 19 -1.77 23.02 -28.68
CA LEU A 19 -3.02 23.56 -28.15
C LEU A 19 -2.80 24.32 -26.84
N ALA A 20 -1.93 23.82 -25.96
CA ALA A 20 -1.59 24.48 -24.70
C ALA A 20 -0.84 25.81 -24.91
N ALA A 21 0.12 25.85 -25.84
CA ALA A 21 0.86 27.06 -26.17
C ALA A 21 -0.05 28.19 -26.72
N GLY A 22 -1.11 27.81 -27.43
CA GLY A 22 -2.09 28.74 -28.02
C GLY A 22 -3.28 29.11 -27.13
N ASP A 23 -3.40 28.56 -25.92
CA ASP A 23 -4.63 28.70 -25.12
C ASP A 23 -4.69 30.02 -24.33
N PRO A 24 -5.73 30.87 -24.53
CA PRO A 24 -5.84 32.16 -23.84
C PRO A 24 -5.94 32.05 -22.31
N THR A 25 -6.61 31.01 -21.79
CA THR A 25 -6.81 30.81 -20.35
C THR A 25 -5.49 30.43 -19.68
N LEU A 26 -4.73 29.54 -20.31
CA LEU A 26 -3.39 29.17 -19.83
C LEU A 26 -2.40 30.35 -19.91
N ASN A 27 -2.48 31.20 -20.93
CA ASN A 27 -1.69 32.43 -21.01
C ASN A 27 -2.01 33.42 -19.88
N GLN A 28 -3.29 33.56 -19.50
CA GLN A 28 -3.69 34.38 -18.36
C GLN A 28 -3.14 33.83 -17.03
N PHE A 29 -3.10 32.50 -16.87
CA PHE A 29 -2.44 31.86 -15.73
C PHE A 29 -0.93 32.11 -15.72
N ALA A 30 -0.28 32.03 -16.89
CA ALA A 30 1.15 32.30 -17.06
C ALA A 30 1.57 33.72 -16.66
N ALA A 31 0.66 34.69 -16.75
CA ALA A 31 0.94 36.08 -16.39
C ALA A 31 1.21 36.27 -14.88
N LYS A 32 0.77 35.33 -14.03
CA LYS A 32 0.83 35.44 -12.56
C LYS A 32 1.70 34.40 -11.89
N LYS A 33 2.26 33.45 -12.65
CA LYS A 33 2.95 32.27 -12.12
C LYS A 33 4.13 31.89 -13.00
N ARG A 34 5.23 31.50 -12.35
CA ARG A 34 6.40 30.90 -12.98
C ARG A 34 6.54 29.47 -12.49
N VAL A 35 6.31 28.50 -13.37
CA VAL A 35 6.43 27.08 -13.06
C VAL A 35 6.58 26.28 -14.34
N THR A 36 7.53 25.36 -14.37
CA THR A 36 7.70 24.36 -15.42
C THR A 36 7.44 22.99 -14.84
N THR A 37 6.57 22.25 -15.52
CA THR A 37 6.30 20.84 -15.20
C THR A 37 6.90 19.98 -16.29
N HIS A 38 7.77 19.07 -15.90
CA HIS A 38 8.36 18.06 -16.76
C HIS A 38 7.68 16.70 -16.52
N TYR A 39 7.12 16.13 -17.57
CA TYR A 39 6.40 14.87 -17.58
C TYR A 39 7.25 13.79 -18.24
N ILE A 40 7.42 12.67 -17.55
CA ILE A 40 8.20 11.51 -18.00
C ILE A 40 7.27 10.29 -18.06
N ILE A 41 7.12 9.72 -19.25
CA ILE A 41 6.28 8.56 -19.55
C ILE A 41 7.16 7.32 -19.63
N THR A 42 7.16 6.55 -18.56
CA THR A 42 8.23 5.59 -18.27
C THR A 42 8.26 4.36 -19.17
N ASP A 43 7.09 3.89 -19.56
CA ASP A 43 6.85 2.69 -20.37
C ASP A 43 7.01 2.95 -21.87
N LEU A 44 6.99 4.22 -22.29
CA LEU A 44 7.17 4.62 -23.70
C LEU A 44 8.48 5.36 -23.96
N GLY A 45 9.24 5.72 -22.92
CA GLY A 45 10.47 6.51 -23.07
C GLY A 45 10.22 7.92 -23.62
N LEU A 46 9.00 8.42 -23.48
CA LEU A 46 8.60 9.75 -23.94
C LEU A 46 8.65 10.74 -22.78
N GLU A 47 8.99 11.98 -23.10
CA GLU A 47 8.97 13.08 -22.15
C GLU A 47 8.47 14.35 -22.85
N PHE A 48 7.87 15.25 -22.08
CA PHE A 48 7.42 16.55 -22.55
C PHE A 48 7.32 17.52 -21.38
N TYR A 49 7.18 18.81 -21.66
CA TYR A 49 7.03 19.83 -20.63
C TYR A 49 5.92 20.81 -20.94
N ILE A 50 5.38 21.40 -19.87
CA ILE A 50 4.52 22.59 -19.93
C ILE A 50 5.05 23.58 -18.90
N GLY A 51 5.52 24.72 -19.39
CA GLY A 51 6.06 25.83 -18.64
C GLY A 51 5.20 27.07 -18.76
N PHE A 52 5.09 27.79 -17.67
CA PHE A 52 4.44 29.09 -17.59
C PHE A 52 5.53 30.10 -17.26
N LEU A 53 5.90 30.93 -18.22
CA LEU A 53 7.02 31.86 -18.08
C LEU A 53 6.66 33.19 -18.75
N GLU A 54 6.77 34.29 -17.98
CA GLU A 54 6.62 35.66 -18.49
C GLU A 54 5.31 35.90 -19.27
N GLY A 55 4.19 35.32 -18.81
CA GLY A 55 2.90 35.48 -19.48
C GLY A 55 2.69 34.61 -20.71
N LYS A 56 3.61 33.68 -21.00
CA LYS A 56 3.51 32.73 -22.10
C LYS A 56 3.53 31.29 -21.60
N VAL A 57 2.85 30.43 -22.35
CA VAL A 57 2.93 28.98 -22.19
C VAL A 57 4.00 28.43 -23.12
N LEU A 58 5.01 27.76 -22.56
CA LEU A 58 6.05 27.03 -23.28
C LEU A 58 5.76 25.55 -23.15
N ALA A 59 5.37 24.89 -24.23
CA ALA A 59 5.11 23.45 -24.21
C ALA A 59 5.81 22.78 -25.39
N GLY A 60 6.33 21.57 -25.16
CA GLY A 60 7.04 20.84 -26.20
C GLY A 60 7.37 19.41 -25.78
N LEU A 61 7.62 18.56 -26.78
CA LEU A 61 8.21 17.23 -26.60
C LEU A 61 9.67 17.36 -26.15
N GLY A 62 10.13 16.38 -25.38
CA GLY A 62 11.48 16.35 -24.80
C GLY A 62 11.55 16.94 -23.40
N ALA A 63 12.74 16.90 -22.81
CA ALA A 63 13.04 17.61 -21.58
C ALA A 63 13.01 19.14 -21.78
N PRO A 64 12.62 19.91 -20.75
CA PRO A 64 12.69 21.37 -20.80
C PRO A 64 14.14 21.85 -20.86
N SER A 65 14.36 23.01 -21.50
CA SER A 65 15.69 23.63 -21.65
C SER A 65 16.29 24.13 -20.33
N SER A 66 15.49 24.27 -19.29
CA SER A 66 15.91 24.60 -17.92
C SER A 66 15.33 23.59 -16.91
N PRO A 67 15.98 23.37 -15.76
CA PRO A 67 15.46 22.46 -14.73
C PRO A 67 14.02 22.81 -14.34
N ALA A 68 13.12 21.84 -14.47
CA ALA A 68 11.73 22.01 -14.07
C ALA A 68 11.58 22.03 -12.55
N GLU A 69 10.77 22.96 -12.04
CA GLU A 69 10.41 23.05 -10.63
C GLU A 69 9.54 21.88 -10.18
N VAL A 70 8.81 21.27 -11.12
CA VAL A 70 7.96 20.11 -10.89
C VAL A 70 8.30 19.00 -11.88
N ARG A 71 8.51 17.78 -11.37
CA ARG A 71 8.71 16.58 -12.17
C ARG A 71 7.64 15.53 -11.86
N MET A 72 7.02 15.02 -12.90
CA MET A 72 6.00 13.97 -12.84
C MET A 72 6.48 12.78 -13.66
N LYS A 73 6.49 11.59 -13.05
CA LYS A 73 6.92 10.35 -13.70
C LYS A 73 5.84 9.28 -13.52
N THR A 74 5.31 8.74 -14.60
CA THR A 74 4.21 7.77 -14.59
C THR A 74 4.17 6.96 -15.89
N ASP A 75 3.33 5.93 -15.97
CA ASP A 75 3.08 5.18 -17.20
C ASP A 75 2.07 5.90 -18.11
N ALA A 76 2.01 5.49 -19.39
CA ALA A 76 1.20 6.14 -20.40
C ALA A 76 -0.31 6.07 -20.12
N GLU A 77 -0.78 4.92 -19.62
CA GLU A 77 -2.19 4.69 -19.29
C GLU A 77 -2.64 5.59 -18.12
N THR A 78 -1.80 5.71 -17.09
CA THR A 78 -2.04 6.55 -15.92
C THR A 78 -2.01 8.03 -16.30
N LEU A 79 -1.04 8.47 -17.11
CA LEU A 79 -0.99 9.85 -17.60
C LEU A 79 -2.24 10.20 -18.42
N ASP A 80 -2.60 9.35 -19.39
CA ASP A 80 -3.79 9.53 -20.24
C ASP A 80 -5.06 9.56 -19.39
N GLY A 81 -5.17 8.71 -18.37
CA GLY A 81 -6.26 8.75 -17.41
C GLY A 81 -6.33 10.07 -16.63
N ILE A 82 -5.19 10.62 -16.20
CA ILE A 82 -5.14 11.91 -15.48
C ILE A 82 -5.54 13.06 -16.40
N LEU A 83 -4.99 13.12 -17.60
CA LEU A 83 -5.24 14.18 -18.58
C LEU A 83 -6.58 14.03 -19.33
N THR A 84 -7.34 12.96 -19.09
CA THR A 84 -8.74 12.82 -19.50
C THR A 84 -9.72 12.92 -18.33
N GLY A 85 -9.21 13.14 -17.11
CA GLY A 85 -10.04 13.24 -15.91
C GLY A 85 -10.60 11.90 -15.38
N ARG A 86 -10.27 10.77 -16.02
CA ARG A 86 -10.67 9.42 -15.57
C ARG A 86 -9.93 8.97 -14.31
N ILE A 87 -8.72 9.46 -14.11
CA ILE A 87 -7.88 9.15 -12.95
C ILE A 87 -7.59 10.46 -12.20
N SER A 88 -7.77 10.45 -10.88
CA SER A 88 -7.33 11.55 -10.03
C SER A 88 -5.81 11.50 -9.88
N GLY A 89 -5.12 12.61 -10.22
CA GLY A 89 -3.68 12.73 -10.04
C GLY A 89 -3.24 12.50 -8.58
N THR A 90 -4.04 12.95 -7.60
CA THR A 90 -3.77 12.73 -6.18
C THR A 90 -3.84 11.24 -5.83
N LYS A 91 -4.85 10.52 -6.33
CA LYS A 91 -4.98 9.06 -6.11
C LYS A 91 -3.83 8.29 -6.79
N ALA A 92 -3.44 8.70 -8.00
CA ALA A 92 -2.31 8.11 -8.71
C ALA A 92 -0.99 8.31 -7.94
N ALA A 93 -0.77 9.49 -7.35
CA ALA A 93 0.43 9.77 -6.57
C ALA A 93 0.51 8.91 -5.31
N MET A 94 -0.57 8.85 -4.55
CA MET A 94 -0.61 8.10 -3.28
C MET A 94 -0.62 6.58 -3.48
N SER A 95 -1.11 6.08 -4.62
CA SER A 95 -1.00 4.66 -4.97
C SER A 95 0.39 4.26 -5.47
N GLY A 96 1.27 5.22 -5.78
CA GLY A 96 2.61 4.99 -6.33
C GLY A 96 2.66 4.87 -7.85
N LYS A 97 1.51 5.03 -8.54
CA LYS A 97 1.44 5.03 -10.01
C LYS A 97 1.97 6.32 -10.64
N LEU A 98 1.98 7.40 -9.87
CA LEU A 98 2.57 8.69 -10.25
C LEU A 98 3.65 9.06 -9.24
N ALA A 99 4.91 9.06 -9.66
CA ALA A 99 5.98 9.65 -8.88
C ALA A 99 5.99 11.16 -9.12
N PHE A 100 6.01 11.91 -8.03
CA PHE A 100 6.03 13.37 -8.02
C PHE A 100 7.26 13.86 -7.28
N SER A 101 7.98 14.84 -7.83
CA SER A 101 9.15 15.45 -7.20
C SER A 101 9.26 16.94 -7.53
N GLY A 102 9.95 17.71 -6.70
CA GLY A 102 10.09 19.16 -6.83
C GLY A 102 9.21 19.95 -5.87
N ASP A 103 8.82 21.16 -6.23
CA ASP A 103 8.05 22.06 -5.35
C ASP A 103 6.56 21.68 -5.32
N VAL A 104 6.15 21.09 -4.20
CA VAL A 104 4.76 20.66 -3.94
C VAL A 104 3.76 21.83 -3.97
N ARG A 105 4.16 23.03 -3.51
CA ARG A 105 3.25 24.20 -3.49
C ARG A 105 2.95 24.68 -4.89
N LEU A 106 3.95 24.68 -5.78
CA LEU A 106 3.75 25.03 -7.18
C LEU A 106 2.85 24.01 -7.89
N ALA A 107 3.04 22.72 -7.63
CA ALA A 107 2.20 21.69 -8.21
C ALA A 107 0.74 21.72 -7.73
N MET A 108 0.48 22.01 -6.45
CA MET A 108 -0.89 22.24 -5.98
C MET A 108 -1.52 23.45 -6.69
N GLY A 109 -0.73 24.47 -7.05
CA GLY A 109 -1.18 25.61 -7.84
C GLY A 109 -1.70 25.22 -9.23
N LEU A 110 -1.18 24.13 -9.82
CA LEU A 110 -1.60 23.62 -11.13
C LEU A 110 -3.00 22.98 -11.11
N GLN A 111 -3.52 22.61 -9.95
CA GLN A 111 -4.90 22.09 -9.84
C GLN A 111 -5.94 23.10 -10.36
N ARG A 112 -5.64 24.40 -10.27
CA ARG A 112 -6.54 25.47 -10.75
C ARG A 112 -6.72 25.47 -12.26
N ILE A 113 -5.76 24.94 -13.02
CA ILE A 113 -5.80 24.84 -14.48
C ILE A 113 -6.02 23.41 -14.96
N GLN A 114 -6.25 22.46 -14.05
CA GLN A 114 -6.42 21.05 -14.38
C GLN A 114 -7.58 20.83 -15.37
N GLY A 115 -8.69 21.56 -15.22
CA GLY A 115 -9.83 21.50 -16.14
C GLY A 115 -9.44 21.88 -17.58
N GLU A 116 -8.60 22.90 -17.74
CA GLU A 116 -8.12 23.33 -19.07
C GLU A 116 -7.15 22.31 -19.66
N LEU A 117 -6.22 21.78 -18.87
CA LEU A 117 -5.32 20.73 -19.32
C LEU A 117 -6.09 19.49 -19.79
N ILE A 118 -7.15 19.09 -19.06
CA ILE A 118 -8.03 17.99 -19.45
C ILE A 118 -8.75 18.29 -20.76
N ARG A 119 -9.31 19.50 -20.91
CA ARG A 119 -10.02 19.92 -22.13
C ARG A 119 -9.11 19.86 -23.36
N LEU A 120 -7.91 20.43 -23.26
CA LEU A 120 -6.95 20.50 -24.37
C LEU A 120 -6.38 19.12 -24.72
N TYR A 121 -6.04 18.30 -23.72
CA TYR A 121 -5.53 16.95 -23.96
C TYR A 121 -6.61 16.04 -24.56
N SER A 122 -7.86 16.12 -24.07
CA SER A 122 -8.97 15.33 -24.63
C SER A 122 -9.23 15.67 -26.09
N LYS A 123 -9.16 16.96 -26.46
CA LYS A 123 -9.23 17.42 -27.86
C LYS A 123 -8.06 16.89 -28.69
N ALA A 124 -6.83 16.97 -28.18
CA ALA A 124 -5.66 16.43 -28.87
C ALA A 124 -5.76 14.91 -29.10
N ARG A 125 -6.29 14.19 -28.10
CA ARG A 125 -6.53 12.74 -28.15
C ARG A 125 -7.55 12.37 -29.21
N GLU A 126 -8.64 13.12 -29.33
CA GLU A 126 -9.65 12.94 -30.36
C GLU A 126 -9.10 13.20 -31.76
N GLU A 127 -8.41 14.34 -31.96
CA GLU A 127 -7.80 14.71 -33.25
C GLU A 127 -6.72 13.71 -33.70
N ALA A 128 -6.01 13.07 -32.77
CA ALA A 128 -5.01 12.06 -33.06
C ALA A 128 -5.59 10.65 -33.32
N GLY A 129 -6.86 10.41 -33.04
CA GLY A 129 -7.53 9.11 -33.19
C GLY A 129 -7.35 8.15 -32.02
N GLY A 130 -7.04 8.67 -30.82
CA GLY A 130 -6.88 7.89 -29.60
C GLY A 130 -5.59 7.06 -29.53
N ILE A 131 -5.52 6.22 -28.50
CA ILE A 131 -4.38 5.34 -28.21
C ILE A 131 -4.89 3.98 -27.74
N ASP A 132 -4.24 2.92 -28.19
CA ASP A 132 -4.48 1.55 -27.75
C ASP A 132 -3.37 1.10 -26.79
N PHE A 133 -3.73 0.90 -25.51
CA PHE A 133 -2.80 0.49 -24.46
C PHE A 133 -2.57 -1.02 -24.41
N SER A 134 -3.36 -1.83 -25.14
CA SER A 134 -3.27 -3.30 -25.07
C SER A 134 -1.91 -3.84 -25.56
N ALA A 135 -1.23 -3.08 -26.41
CA ALA A 135 0.09 -3.41 -26.95
C ALA A 135 1.27 -2.92 -26.08
N ILE A 136 1.03 -2.18 -25.00
CA ILE A 136 2.10 -1.74 -24.09
C ILE A 136 2.36 -2.83 -23.06
N GLN A 137 3.61 -3.29 -23.02
CA GLN A 137 4.06 -4.22 -21.99
C GLN A 137 4.13 -3.51 -20.65
N LYS A 138 3.20 -3.83 -19.74
CA LYS A 138 3.15 -3.21 -18.41
C LYS A 138 4.44 -3.53 -17.64
N PRO A 139 5.09 -2.53 -17.00
CA PRO A 139 6.22 -2.80 -16.15
C PRO A 139 5.76 -3.74 -15.03
N VAL A 140 6.46 -4.87 -14.90
CA VAL A 140 6.32 -5.76 -13.76
C VAL A 140 6.67 -4.92 -12.51
N PRO A 141 5.86 -4.94 -11.44
CA PRO A 141 6.20 -4.26 -10.21
C PRO A 141 7.64 -4.59 -9.80
N ALA A 142 8.36 -3.60 -9.26
CA ALA A 142 9.70 -3.85 -8.72
C ALA A 142 9.65 -5.11 -7.85
N PRO A 143 10.61 -6.03 -8.00
CA PRO A 143 10.55 -7.30 -7.31
C PRO A 143 10.46 -7.03 -5.82
N SER A 144 9.34 -7.42 -5.21
CA SER A 144 9.41 -7.99 -3.86
C SER A 144 10.50 -9.04 -3.92
N LEU A 145 11.33 -9.14 -2.88
CA LEU A 145 12.34 -10.20 -2.77
C LEU A 145 11.72 -11.49 -3.33
N PRO A 146 12.36 -12.13 -4.33
CA PRO A 146 11.80 -13.34 -4.92
C PRO A 146 11.47 -14.27 -3.75
N PRO A 147 10.27 -14.89 -3.72
CA PRO A 147 9.94 -15.82 -2.66
C PRO A 147 11.10 -16.81 -2.59
N THR A 148 11.85 -16.78 -1.49
CA THR A 148 12.87 -17.78 -1.27
C THR A 148 12.13 -19.12 -1.28
N GLU A 149 12.66 -20.13 -1.97
CA GLU A 149 12.04 -21.47 -1.96
C GLU A 149 11.83 -21.96 -0.51
N ASP A 150 12.63 -21.42 0.43
CA ASP A 150 12.52 -21.61 1.87
C ASP A 150 12.38 -20.25 2.62
N PRO A 151 11.23 -19.94 3.22
CA PRO A 151 11.02 -18.70 3.98
C PRO A 151 11.52 -18.76 5.43
N ARG A 152 12.03 -19.91 5.91
CA ARG A 152 12.31 -20.12 7.34
C ARG A 152 13.39 -19.20 7.90
N ALA A 153 14.40 -18.86 7.11
CA ALA A 153 15.43 -17.90 7.52
C ALA A 153 14.86 -16.48 7.70
N GLU A 154 14.02 -16.04 6.76
CA GLU A 154 13.31 -14.76 6.85
C GLU A 154 12.36 -14.73 8.05
N MET A 155 11.65 -15.84 8.31
CA MET A 155 10.79 -15.98 9.49
C MET A 155 11.58 -15.79 10.79
N VAL A 156 12.72 -16.46 10.94
CA VAL A 156 13.58 -16.33 12.13
C VAL A 156 14.06 -14.89 12.30
N GLN A 157 14.48 -14.23 11.22
CA GLN A 157 14.88 -12.82 11.26
C GLN A 157 13.72 -11.93 11.73
N ALA A 158 12.54 -12.06 11.12
CA ALA A 158 11.36 -11.27 11.46
C ALA A 158 10.93 -11.47 12.92
N ILE A 159 10.97 -12.71 13.41
CA ILE A 159 10.64 -13.04 14.81
C ILE A 159 11.63 -12.40 15.76
N ASN A 160 12.93 -12.42 15.44
CA ASN A 160 13.95 -11.76 16.25
C ASN A 160 13.73 -10.24 16.29
N GLU A 161 13.40 -9.60 15.16
CA GLU A 161 13.06 -8.18 15.11
C GLU A 161 11.84 -7.85 15.98
N LEU A 162 10.74 -8.60 15.84
CA LEU A 162 9.53 -8.44 16.67
C LEU A 162 9.82 -8.62 18.16
N TYR A 163 10.69 -9.57 18.52
CA TYR A 163 11.10 -9.82 19.89
C TYR A 163 11.94 -8.68 20.45
N GLN A 164 12.90 -8.16 19.68
CA GLN A 164 13.73 -7.00 20.08
C GLN A 164 12.90 -5.72 20.23
N LEU A 165 11.85 -5.55 19.44
CA LEU A 165 10.88 -4.46 19.59
C LEU A 165 9.90 -4.66 20.76
N GLY A 166 9.94 -5.80 21.44
CA GLY A 166 9.03 -6.11 22.56
C GLY A 166 7.58 -6.38 22.14
N LEU A 167 7.34 -6.68 20.85
CA LEU A 167 6.00 -6.92 20.31
C LEU A 167 5.53 -8.36 20.54
N ILE A 168 6.48 -9.27 20.73
CA ILE A 168 6.24 -10.66 21.14
C ILE A 168 7.08 -10.97 22.38
N THR A 169 6.72 -12.04 23.08
CA THR A 169 7.44 -12.45 24.30
C THR A 169 8.37 -13.62 24.03
N ALA A 170 9.06 -14.10 25.08
CA ALA A 170 9.99 -15.22 24.99
C ALA A 170 9.38 -16.48 24.35
N THR A 171 8.09 -16.75 24.60
CA THR A 171 7.38 -17.92 24.07
C THR A 171 6.03 -17.57 23.43
N GLY A 172 5.48 -16.39 23.72
CA GLY A 172 4.23 -15.89 23.15
C GLY A 172 4.41 -15.21 21.80
N GLY A 173 3.31 -15.07 21.06
CA GLY A 173 3.34 -14.65 19.67
C GLY A 173 3.79 -15.77 18.73
N ASN A 174 3.25 -15.74 17.52
CA ASN A 174 3.51 -16.76 16.50
C ASN A 174 3.40 -16.17 15.10
N VAL A 175 4.14 -16.77 14.17
CA VAL A 175 4.28 -16.31 12.79
C VAL A 175 4.10 -17.50 11.86
N SER A 176 3.39 -17.30 10.75
CA SER A 176 3.33 -18.28 9.67
C SER A 176 3.47 -17.63 8.29
N VAL A 177 3.97 -18.42 7.34
CA VAL A 177 4.09 -18.07 5.92
C VAL A 177 3.50 -19.19 5.07
N ARG A 178 2.59 -18.85 4.16
CA ARG A 178 1.95 -19.77 3.21
C ARG A 178 2.99 -20.25 2.20
N ILE A 179 2.92 -21.53 1.83
CA ILE A 179 3.69 -22.07 0.72
C ILE A 179 2.90 -21.83 -0.59
N SER A 180 3.50 -21.11 -1.53
CA SER A 180 2.84 -20.76 -2.79
C SER A 180 2.40 -22.00 -3.57
N GLY A 181 1.16 -21.98 -4.07
CA GLY A 181 0.56 -23.09 -4.82
C GLY A 181 0.19 -24.33 -4.01
N ARG A 182 0.29 -24.30 -2.67
CA ARG A 182 -0.04 -25.42 -1.79
C ARG A 182 -0.98 -25.00 -0.66
N GLU A 183 -1.76 -25.94 -0.14
CA GLU A 183 -2.55 -25.76 1.09
C GLU A 183 -1.69 -26.06 2.34
N GLU A 184 -0.50 -25.47 2.36
CA GLU A 184 0.53 -25.70 3.37
C GLU A 184 1.10 -24.37 3.86
N CYS A 185 1.61 -24.35 5.09
CA CYS A 185 2.36 -23.22 5.61
C CYS A 185 3.51 -23.67 6.52
N TRP A 186 4.52 -22.80 6.62
CA TRP A 186 5.49 -22.83 7.70
C TRP A 186 4.94 -22.04 8.88
N ILE A 187 5.06 -22.58 10.10
CA ILE A 187 4.63 -21.92 11.33
C ILE A 187 5.68 -22.06 12.43
N THR A 188 5.75 -21.07 13.31
CA THR A 188 6.57 -21.15 14.53
C THR A 188 6.19 -22.34 15.41
N PRO A 189 7.17 -23.01 16.04
CA PRO A 189 6.95 -24.08 16.99
C PRO A 189 6.37 -23.56 18.32
N SER A 190 5.67 -24.43 19.04
CA SER A 190 5.11 -24.16 20.36
C SER A 190 6.18 -24.17 21.44
N GLN A 191 6.05 -23.27 22.42
CA GLN A 191 6.85 -23.22 23.67
C GLN A 191 8.38 -23.13 23.52
N ILE A 192 8.90 -22.84 22.32
CA ILE A 192 10.33 -22.59 22.12
C ILE A 192 10.67 -21.13 22.39
N TYR A 193 11.75 -20.90 23.14
CA TYR A 193 12.30 -19.56 23.37
C TYR A 193 12.70 -18.91 22.05
N LYS A 194 12.14 -17.73 21.73
CA LYS A 194 12.38 -17.05 20.44
C LYS A 194 13.86 -16.75 20.16
N GLY A 195 14.69 -16.51 21.18
CA GLY A 195 16.14 -16.32 20.99
C GLY A 195 16.90 -17.60 20.58
N ALA A 196 16.33 -18.78 20.84
CA ALA A 196 16.87 -20.08 20.42
C ALA A 196 16.29 -20.56 19.09
N LEU A 197 15.39 -19.79 18.47
CA LEU A 197 14.74 -20.17 17.22
C LEU A 197 15.78 -20.28 16.09
N ARG A 198 15.65 -21.33 15.28
CA ARG A 198 16.48 -21.59 14.10
C ARG A 198 15.56 -22.00 12.93
N PRO A 199 15.98 -21.82 11.67
CA PRO A 199 15.15 -22.16 10.52
C PRO A 199 14.64 -23.60 10.58
N GLU A 200 15.48 -24.54 11.03
CA GLU A 200 15.19 -25.97 11.11
C GLU A 200 14.11 -26.32 12.16
N LEU A 201 13.79 -25.39 13.06
CA LEU A 201 12.74 -25.55 14.06
C LEU A 201 11.36 -25.08 13.56
N MET A 202 11.27 -24.48 12.36
CA MET A 202 9.98 -24.12 11.79
C MET A 202 9.23 -25.39 11.40
N VAL A 203 7.93 -25.41 11.66
CA VAL A 203 7.10 -26.60 11.45
C VAL A 203 6.30 -26.41 10.17
N ARG A 204 6.39 -27.36 9.24
CA ARG A 204 5.51 -27.39 8.07
C ARG A 204 4.21 -28.11 8.41
N ILE A 205 3.08 -27.45 8.21
CA ILE A 205 1.75 -28.02 8.41
C ILE A 205 0.89 -27.84 7.16
N ASP A 206 -0.06 -28.75 6.94
CA ASP A 206 -1.18 -28.50 6.03
C ASP A 206 -2.24 -27.61 6.70
N PHE A 207 -3.22 -27.14 5.92
CA PHE A 207 -4.30 -26.33 6.48
C PHE A 207 -5.21 -27.12 7.42
N GLN A 208 -5.21 -28.45 7.40
CA GLN A 208 -5.92 -29.28 8.36
C GLN A 208 -5.19 -29.37 9.71
N GLY A 209 -3.93 -28.91 9.78
CA GLY A 209 -3.10 -28.90 10.97
C GLY A 209 -2.21 -30.13 11.12
N ASN A 210 -2.13 -30.98 10.10
CA ASN A 210 -1.26 -32.13 10.11
C ASN A 210 0.19 -31.68 9.88
N VAL A 211 1.11 -32.19 10.70
CA VAL A 211 2.55 -31.94 10.55
C VAL A 211 3.09 -32.78 9.40
N LEU A 212 3.79 -32.14 8.46
CA LEU A 212 4.20 -32.74 7.18
C LEU A 212 5.67 -33.19 7.15
N GLU A 213 6.38 -33.08 8.27
CA GLU A 213 7.79 -33.44 8.40
C GLU A 213 8.00 -34.23 9.70
N GLU A 214 8.45 -35.47 9.57
CA GLU A 214 8.70 -36.36 10.71
C GLU A 214 9.81 -35.79 11.62
N GLY A 215 9.62 -35.94 12.94
CA GLY A 215 10.57 -35.42 13.94
C GLY A 215 10.48 -33.91 14.21
N SER A 216 9.56 -33.19 13.54
CA SER A 216 9.31 -31.77 13.82
C SER A 216 8.81 -31.55 15.25
N PRO A 217 9.15 -30.42 15.89
CA PRO A 217 8.51 -30.02 17.14
C PRO A 217 7.01 -29.76 16.93
N ALA A 218 6.26 -29.67 18.03
CA ALA A 218 4.84 -29.30 17.95
C ALA A 218 4.68 -27.89 17.34
N PRO A 219 3.75 -27.69 16.38
CA PRO A 219 3.45 -26.36 15.86
C PRO A 219 2.83 -25.48 16.96
N SER A 220 2.86 -24.15 16.79
CA SER A 220 2.18 -23.20 17.68
C SER A 220 0.78 -23.68 18.05
N SER A 221 0.39 -23.55 19.32
CA SER A 221 -0.97 -23.88 19.79
C SER A 221 -2.07 -23.09 19.07
N GLU A 222 -1.71 -21.98 18.43
CA GLU A 222 -2.63 -21.13 17.66
C GLU A 222 -2.64 -21.42 16.16
N TRP A 223 -2.07 -22.55 15.73
CA TRP A 223 -2.21 -23.02 14.35
C TRP A 223 -3.68 -23.04 13.85
N PRO A 224 -4.73 -23.32 14.66
CA PRO A 224 -6.11 -23.31 14.16
C PRO A 224 -6.53 -21.93 13.64
N MET A 225 -6.08 -20.85 14.28
CA MET A 225 -6.34 -19.48 13.84
C MET A 225 -5.66 -19.21 12.50
N HIS A 226 -4.38 -19.59 12.36
CA HIS A 226 -3.61 -19.38 11.14
C HIS A 226 -4.19 -20.13 9.94
N THR A 227 -4.49 -21.42 10.09
CA THR A 227 -5.02 -22.22 8.98
C THR A 227 -6.44 -21.82 8.59
N ALA A 228 -7.28 -21.40 9.56
CA ALA A 228 -8.61 -20.86 9.27
C ALA A 228 -8.55 -19.56 8.46
N ILE A 229 -7.62 -18.65 8.80
CA ILE A 229 -7.37 -17.43 8.03
C ILE A 229 -6.94 -17.77 6.61
N TYR A 230 -5.95 -18.67 6.44
CA TYR A 230 -5.47 -19.03 5.09
C TYR A 230 -6.57 -19.66 4.22
N ARG A 231 -7.44 -20.50 4.80
CA ARG A 231 -8.60 -21.05 4.06
C ARG A 231 -9.58 -19.96 3.63
N ALA A 232 -9.84 -18.98 4.49
CA ALA A 232 -10.81 -17.93 4.24
C ALA A 232 -10.29 -16.80 3.33
N ARG A 233 -8.96 -16.62 3.26
CA ARG A 233 -8.29 -15.50 2.59
C ARG A 233 -7.13 -15.98 1.70
N PRO A 234 -7.41 -16.31 0.43
CA PRO A 234 -6.39 -16.73 -0.54
C PRO A 234 -5.31 -15.67 -0.82
N ASP A 235 -5.62 -14.39 -0.60
CA ASP A 235 -4.71 -13.24 -0.76
C ASP A 235 -3.66 -13.12 0.36
N VAL A 236 -3.82 -13.89 1.45
CA VAL A 236 -2.91 -13.85 2.60
C VAL A 236 -1.75 -14.81 2.40
N GLY A 237 -0.54 -14.25 2.34
CA GLY A 237 0.72 -14.99 2.30
C GLY A 237 1.40 -15.12 3.66
N ALA A 238 1.17 -14.20 4.60
CA ALA A 238 1.77 -14.27 5.94
C ALA A 238 0.83 -13.77 7.04
N ILE A 239 1.01 -14.34 8.23
CA ILE A 239 0.23 -14.01 9.43
C ILE A 239 1.20 -13.80 10.59
N VAL A 240 1.02 -12.70 11.32
CA VAL A 240 1.74 -12.42 12.57
C VAL A 240 0.73 -12.22 13.68
N HIS A 241 0.80 -13.06 14.70
CA HIS A 241 0.13 -12.85 15.96
C HIS A 241 1.14 -12.35 17.00
N ALA A 242 0.80 -11.24 17.66
CA ALA A 242 1.66 -10.55 18.59
C ALA A 242 0.93 -10.19 19.89
N HIS A 243 1.69 -10.11 20.97
CA HIS A 243 1.21 -9.62 22.27
C HIS A 243 1.67 -8.17 22.46
N ALA A 244 1.47 -7.34 21.43
CA ALA A 244 1.96 -5.97 21.38
C ALA A 244 1.32 -5.14 22.52
N PRO A 245 2.10 -4.54 23.43
CA PRO A 245 1.60 -3.96 24.68
C PRO A 245 0.48 -2.93 24.51
N TYR A 246 0.66 -1.92 23.65
CA TYR A 246 -0.30 -0.84 23.50
C TYR A 246 -1.55 -1.27 22.71
N ALA A 247 -1.39 -2.13 21.69
CA ALA A 247 -2.52 -2.74 21.01
C ALA A 247 -3.38 -3.56 21.99
N THR A 248 -2.72 -4.31 22.88
CA THR A 248 -3.38 -5.08 23.94
C THR A 248 -4.06 -4.16 24.96
N ILE A 249 -3.43 -3.04 25.33
CA ILE A 249 -4.04 -2.02 26.22
C ILE A 249 -5.33 -1.47 25.60
N LEU A 250 -5.37 -1.18 24.30
CA LEU A 250 -6.60 -0.69 23.66
C LEU A 250 -7.74 -1.71 23.79
N ALA A 251 -7.45 -2.99 23.52
CA ALA A 251 -8.42 -4.06 23.69
C ALA A 251 -8.88 -4.16 25.15
N LEU A 252 -7.95 -4.19 26.12
CA LEU A 252 -8.25 -4.24 27.55
C LEU A 252 -9.11 -3.06 28.03
N ALA A 253 -8.85 -1.86 27.50
CA ALA A 253 -9.55 -0.63 27.88
C ALA A 253 -10.88 -0.43 27.13
N GLY A 254 -11.23 -1.31 26.17
CA GLY A 254 -12.40 -1.12 25.30
C GLY A 254 -12.29 0.13 24.41
N LEU A 255 -11.06 0.56 24.11
CA LEU A 255 -10.80 1.72 23.26
C LEU A 255 -10.69 1.30 21.78
N PRO A 256 -11.29 2.04 20.84
CA PRO A 256 -11.19 1.71 19.43
C PRO A 256 -9.80 2.04 18.89
N PHE A 257 -9.33 1.24 17.93
CA PHE A 257 -8.24 1.65 17.05
C PHE A 257 -8.77 2.70 16.06
N LEU A 258 -8.11 3.86 15.99
CA LEU A 258 -8.54 5.00 15.19
C LEU A 258 -7.45 5.40 14.17
N PRO A 259 -7.83 5.76 12.94
CA PRO A 259 -6.88 6.22 11.92
C PRO A 259 -6.45 7.67 12.19
N ILE A 260 -5.58 7.85 13.19
CA ILE A 260 -5.11 9.16 13.67
C ILE A 260 -3.80 9.60 13.02
N THR A 261 -3.16 8.71 12.25
CA THR A 261 -1.97 8.97 11.43
C THR A 261 -2.22 8.56 9.99
N THR A 262 -1.40 9.06 9.05
CA THR A 262 -1.48 8.67 7.62
C THR A 262 -1.21 7.19 7.40
N GLU A 263 -0.34 6.59 8.21
CA GLU A 263 -0.05 5.15 8.17
C GLU A 263 -1.24 4.32 8.67
N ALA A 264 -1.82 4.70 9.82
CA ALA A 264 -2.99 4.03 10.38
C ALA A 264 -4.23 4.11 9.47
N ALA A 265 -4.33 5.17 8.68
CA ALA A 265 -5.42 5.34 7.73
C ALA A 265 -5.44 4.29 6.60
N PHE A 266 -4.30 3.66 6.28
CA PHE A 266 -4.28 2.52 5.36
C PHE A 266 -4.81 1.22 6.00
N LEU A 267 -4.85 1.14 7.32
CA LEU A 267 -5.43 -0.01 8.04
C LEU A 267 -6.94 0.18 8.22
N GLY A 268 -7.39 1.42 8.38
CA GLY A 268 -8.78 1.75 8.67
C GLY A 268 -9.14 1.45 10.12
N GLU A 269 -10.41 1.19 10.39
CA GLU A 269 -10.85 0.69 11.70
C GLU A 269 -10.43 -0.77 11.86
N ILE A 270 -9.90 -1.12 13.04
CA ILE A 270 -9.50 -2.49 13.37
C ILE A 270 -10.55 -3.08 14.33
N PRO A 271 -11.20 -4.19 13.97
CA PRO A 271 -12.19 -4.83 14.83
C PRO A 271 -11.54 -5.49 16.05
N THR A 272 -12.28 -5.55 17.15
CA THR A 272 -11.89 -6.28 18.36
C THR A 272 -12.76 -7.51 18.53
N VAL A 273 -12.14 -8.69 18.63
CA VAL A 273 -12.79 -9.96 18.97
C VAL A 273 -12.89 -10.06 20.51
N PRO A 274 -14.07 -10.41 21.06
CA PRO A 274 -14.23 -10.63 22.51
C PRO A 274 -13.34 -11.79 22.99
N PHE A 275 -13.18 -11.92 24.31
CA PHE A 275 -12.33 -12.97 24.85
C PHE A 275 -12.88 -14.35 24.47
N ILE A 276 -12.06 -15.11 23.75
CA ILE A 276 -12.25 -16.52 23.43
C ILE A 276 -10.90 -17.18 23.66
N MET A 277 -10.90 -18.38 24.23
CA MET A 277 -9.69 -19.07 24.64
C MET A 277 -8.71 -19.25 23.45
N PRO A 278 -7.44 -18.79 23.55
CA PRO A 278 -6.38 -19.08 22.58
C PRO A 278 -6.27 -20.55 22.18
N GLY A 279 -5.95 -20.81 20.92
CA GLY A 279 -5.78 -22.16 20.37
C GLY A 279 -7.08 -22.93 20.09
N THR A 280 -8.23 -22.31 20.26
CA THR A 280 -9.54 -22.93 19.98
C THR A 280 -10.05 -22.64 18.57
N LYS A 281 -10.96 -23.49 18.07
CA LYS A 281 -11.63 -23.28 16.77
C LYS A 281 -12.57 -22.09 16.82
N GLU A 282 -13.20 -21.88 17.96
CA GLU A 282 -14.12 -20.78 18.25
C GLU A 282 -13.40 -19.43 18.10
N LEU A 283 -12.16 -19.31 18.59
CA LEU A 283 -11.35 -18.10 18.38
C LEU A 283 -11.02 -17.93 16.90
N ALA A 284 -10.60 -19.01 16.22
CA ALA A 284 -10.26 -18.97 14.81
C ALA A 284 -11.44 -18.47 13.94
N GLU A 285 -12.64 -18.99 14.18
CA GLU A 285 -13.86 -18.57 13.47
C GLU A 285 -14.23 -17.11 13.73
N ALA A 286 -14.12 -16.67 14.99
CA ALA A 286 -14.39 -15.28 15.36
C ALA A 286 -13.40 -14.31 14.70
N VAL A 287 -12.12 -14.67 14.64
CA VAL A 287 -11.06 -13.90 13.97
C VAL A 287 -11.31 -13.80 12.48
N VAL A 288 -11.61 -14.92 11.81
CA VAL A 288 -11.95 -14.93 10.37
C VAL A 288 -13.15 -14.02 10.09
N LYS A 289 -14.20 -14.10 10.92
CA LYS A 289 -15.38 -13.24 10.80
C LYS A 289 -15.05 -11.76 10.98
N ALA A 290 -14.22 -11.42 11.98
CA ALA A 290 -13.82 -10.05 12.25
C ALA A 290 -12.94 -9.47 11.12
N LEU A 291 -11.98 -10.24 10.61
CA LEU A 291 -11.15 -9.83 9.49
C LEU A 291 -11.99 -9.59 8.22
N GLY A 292 -12.95 -10.49 7.97
CA GLY A 292 -13.76 -10.45 6.75
C GLY A 292 -12.89 -10.37 5.50
N GLN A 293 -13.37 -9.65 4.49
CA GLN A 293 -12.64 -9.47 3.22
C GLN A 293 -11.82 -8.16 3.16
N LYS A 294 -11.92 -7.30 4.18
CA LYS A 294 -11.38 -5.93 4.11
C LYS A 294 -10.34 -5.59 5.16
N ASN A 295 -10.39 -6.21 6.33
CA ASN A 295 -9.48 -5.87 7.43
C ASN A 295 -8.21 -6.72 7.33
N THR A 296 -7.08 -6.09 7.62
CA THR A 296 -5.75 -6.73 7.65
C THR A 296 -5.24 -6.97 9.07
N ALA A 297 -6.00 -6.56 10.06
CA ALA A 297 -5.66 -6.70 11.47
C ALA A 297 -6.93 -6.91 12.31
N CYS A 298 -6.78 -7.53 13.46
CA CYS A 298 -7.83 -7.70 14.46
C CYS A 298 -7.22 -7.69 15.87
N LEU A 299 -7.80 -6.91 16.78
CA LEU A 299 -7.45 -6.93 18.19
C LEU A 299 -8.18 -8.09 18.90
N LEU A 300 -7.53 -8.70 19.87
CA LEU A 300 -8.05 -9.83 20.64
C LEU A 300 -8.13 -9.42 22.11
N GLN A 301 -9.35 -9.35 22.64
CA GLN A 301 -9.62 -8.97 24.03
C GLN A 301 -8.85 -9.87 25.02
N ASN A 302 -8.10 -9.25 25.93
CA ASN A 302 -7.23 -9.92 26.93
C ASN A 302 -6.10 -10.80 26.34
N HIS A 303 -5.75 -10.63 25.06
CA HIS A 303 -4.82 -11.54 24.39
C HIS A 303 -3.74 -10.84 23.55
N GLY A 304 -4.12 -9.99 22.57
CA GLY A 304 -3.13 -9.37 21.69
C GLY A 304 -3.70 -8.86 20.38
N VAL A 305 -2.94 -9.01 19.30
CA VAL A 305 -3.32 -8.62 17.94
C VAL A 305 -2.94 -9.72 16.94
N VAL A 306 -3.77 -9.92 15.93
CA VAL A 306 -3.44 -10.73 14.75
C VAL A 306 -3.45 -9.84 13.51
N VAL A 307 -2.44 -10.00 12.68
CA VAL A 307 -2.22 -9.24 11.44
C VAL A 307 -2.02 -10.20 10.28
N ILE A 308 -2.60 -9.87 9.13
CA ILE A 308 -2.51 -10.63 7.89
C ILE A 308 -1.98 -9.73 6.77
N ALA A 309 -1.17 -10.29 5.88
CA ALA A 309 -0.68 -9.59 4.69
C ALA A 309 -0.31 -10.56 3.55
N ALA A 310 -0.03 -9.99 2.37
CA ALA A 310 0.45 -10.73 1.21
C ALA A 310 1.85 -11.35 1.43
N ASP A 311 2.67 -10.76 2.29
CA ASP A 311 4.03 -11.20 2.59
C ASP A 311 4.41 -10.90 4.05
N LEU A 312 5.44 -11.59 4.53
CA LEU A 312 5.88 -11.55 5.93
C LEU A 312 6.32 -10.14 6.33
N ARG A 313 7.09 -9.46 5.47
CA ARG A 313 7.60 -8.13 5.77
C ARG A 313 6.48 -7.12 5.95
N ARG A 314 5.47 -7.16 5.08
CA ARG A 314 4.28 -6.33 5.20
C ARG A 314 3.50 -6.65 6.47
N ALA A 315 3.36 -7.93 6.86
CA ALA A 315 2.70 -8.29 8.12
C ALA A 315 3.44 -7.70 9.33
N CYS A 316 4.77 -7.81 9.40
CA CYS A 316 5.58 -7.20 10.45
C CYS A 316 5.41 -5.68 10.52
N ASN A 317 5.49 -4.99 9.38
CA ASN A 317 5.30 -3.54 9.31
C ASN A 317 3.92 -3.11 9.80
N ILE A 318 2.87 -3.88 9.48
CA ILE A 318 1.51 -3.59 9.97
C ILE A 318 1.44 -3.75 11.49
N VAL A 319 2.05 -4.78 12.08
CA VAL A 319 2.09 -4.94 13.55
C VAL A 319 2.74 -3.72 14.21
N GLU A 320 3.86 -3.23 13.66
CA GLU A 320 4.54 -2.04 14.18
C GLU A 320 3.65 -0.78 14.08
N VAL A 321 3.00 -0.56 12.93
CA VAL A 321 2.07 0.57 12.74
C VAL A 321 0.90 0.48 13.72
N VAL A 322 0.33 -0.71 13.93
CA VAL A 322 -0.75 -0.92 14.90
C VAL A 322 -0.28 -0.57 16.30
N GLU A 323 0.87 -1.09 16.73
CA GLU A 323 1.40 -0.82 18.07
C GLU A 323 1.71 0.65 18.28
N ARG A 324 2.41 1.28 17.33
CA ARG A 324 2.79 2.69 17.43
C ARG A 324 1.56 3.59 17.45
N THR A 325 0.56 3.29 16.64
CA THR A 325 -0.71 4.05 16.63
C THR A 325 -1.47 3.83 17.93
N ALA A 326 -1.50 2.61 18.44
CA ALA A 326 -2.13 2.29 19.71
C ALA A 326 -1.48 3.05 20.88
N GLN A 327 -0.15 3.17 20.88
CA GLN A 327 0.60 3.98 21.85
C GLN A 327 0.17 5.44 21.84
N LEU A 328 -0.01 6.03 20.64
CA LEU A 328 -0.48 7.41 20.49
C LEU A 328 -1.93 7.58 20.96
N ILE A 329 -2.82 6.65 20.61
CA ILE A 329 -4.22 6.67 21.05
C ILE A 329 -4.28 6.61 22.59
N TRP A 330 -3.60 5.64 23.19
CA TRP A 330 -3.49 5.50 24.63
C TRP A 330 -2.97 6.80 25.27
N GLY A 331 -1.88 7.38 24.74
CA GLY A 331 -1.32 8.63 25.25
C GLY A 331 -2.30 9.79 25.21
N CYS A 332 -3.10 9.92 24.15
CA CYS A 332 -4.16 10.93 24.07
C CYS A 332 -5.20 10.74 25.18
N TYR A 333 -5.69 9.50 25.36
CA TYR A 333 -6.67 9.19 26.40
C TYR A 333 -6.11 9.37 27.82
N ALA A 334 -4.84 9.04 28.05
CA ALA A 334 -4.15 9.27 29.32
C ALA A 334 -4.07 10.77 29.68
N LEU A 335 -4.03 11.65 28.68
CA LEU A 335 -4.13 13.10 28.84
C LEU A 335 -5.58 13.63 28.96
N GLY A 336 -6.57 12.74 29.02
CA GLY A 336 -8.00 13.09 29.06
C GLY A 336 -8.54 13.64 27.73
N LYS A 337 -7.90 13.33 26.60
CA LYS A 337 -8.29 13.82 25.27
C LYS A 337 -8.57 12.66 24.32
N LYS A 338 -9.74 12.68 23.67
CA LYS A 338 -9.98 11.81 22.51
C LYS A 338 -9.12 12.30 21.33
N PRO A 339 -8.32 11.45 20.68
CA PRO A 339 -7.52 11.87 19.53
C PRO A 339 -8.43 12.29 18.37
N LYS A 340 -7.98 13.28 17.58
CA LYS A 340 -8.64 13.67 16.33
C LYS A 340 -8.18 12.71 15.23
N THR A 341 -9.13 12.18 14.47
CA THR A 341 -8.84 11.41 13.26
C THR A 341 -8.44 12.34 12.12
N LEU A 342 -7.87 11.76 11.05
CA LEU A 342 -7.71 12.49 9.80
C LEU A 342 -9.06 12.99 9.26
N PRO A 343 -9.07 14.06 8.44
CA PRO A 343 -10.28 14.52 7.76
C PRO A 343 -10.95 13.41 6.95
N LYS A 344 -12.28 13.41 6.91
CA LYS A 344 -13.07 12.36 6.23
C LYS A 344 -12.68 12.17 4.77
N GLU A 345 -12.41 13.26 4.05
CA GLU A 345 -11.95 13.20 2.64
C GLU A 345 -10.58 12.52 2.50
N THR A 346 -9.67 12.76 3.44
CA THR A 346 -8.37 12.09 3.49
C THR A 346 -8.54 10.60 3.76
N LEU A 347 -9.39 10.22 4.72
CA LEU A 347 -9.70 8.82 5.02
C LEU A 347 -10.37 8.11 3.84
N LYS A 348 -11.29 8.77 3.14
CA LYS A 348 -11.94 8.24 1.94
C LYS A 348 -10.90 8.01 0.83
N THR A 349 -10.05 8.99 0.56
CA THR A 349 -8.99 8.90 -0.45
C THR A 349 -8.03 7.75 -0.14
N LEU A 350 -7.58 7.64 1.12
CA LEU A 350 -6.69 6.57 1.57
C LEU A 350 -7.37 5.19 1.57
N GLY A 351 -8.66 5.13 1.90
CA GLY A 351 -9.48 3.92 1.85
C GLY A 351 -9.66 3.39 0.42
N GLU A 352 -9.90 4.27 -0.55
CA GLU A 352 -9.97 3.89 -1.97
C GLU A 352 -8.62 3.35 -2.47
N ILE A 353 -7.50 3.92 -2.03
CA ILE A 353 -6.16 3.42 -2.38
C ILE A 353 -5.90 2.04 -1.77
N ARG A 354 -6.38 1.79 -0.55
CA ARG A 354 -6.33 0.48 0.09
C ARG A 354 -7.05 -0.57 -0.77
N GLU A 355 -8.25 -0.26 -1.27
CA GLU A 355 -9.03 -1.16 -2.13
C GLU A 355 -8.39 -1.40 -3.51
N MET A 356 -7.49 -0.53 -3.97
CA MET A 356 -6.75 -0.72 -5.24
C MET A 356 -5.43 -1.51 -5.08
N LYS A 357 -4.94 -1.68 -3.84
CA LYS A 357 -3.66 -2.34 -3.52
C LYS A 357 -3.82 -3.69 -2.81
N GLY A 358 -5.01 -4.01 -2.32
CA GLY A 358 -5.40 -5.37 -1.95
C GLY A 358 -5.87 -6.11 -3.18
#